data_AF-A0A846SDG5-F1
#
_entry.id   AF-A0A846SDG5-F1
#
_cell.length_a   1.000
_cell.length_b   1.000
_cell.length_c   1.000
_cell.angle_alpha   90.00
_cell.angle_beta   90.00
_cell.angle_gamma   90.00
#
_symmetry.space_group_name_H-M   'P 1'
#
loop_
_entity.id
_entity.type
_entity.pdbx_description
1 polymer ?
#
loop_
_entity_poly.entity_id
_entity_poly.type
_entity_poly.pdbx_seq_one_letter_code
_entity_poly.pdbx_strand_id
1 'polypeptide(L)'
;MEQKPIPGQDALVPPDADLAQQYLAAADAVAGRRDRAIDRRALAWLQILNAVVTAAYLVAFALVLRNDDVIASQMILFTFLVWGQLASGMAQRNGMQWRMTRSRWPVILGGGVLLAAAVVMFGFVSLDTTLPVGWVLLPAGMVLLGIGGYGVAQLIRASGDPHRPRPAWTPLPVAVRWGTVLVGAALGVLTMLAGAPDDVLRSVITLLVMMMLLAWIVAFNTPLGLPSVGAAWRWPHVATFFVAACIPVGLALGEESLGDRGVAGLLGGVVVILLFALVSFVPGRESRG
;
A
#
# COMPACT_ATOMS: atom_id res chain seq x y z
N MET A 1 37.86 -35.70 -24.22
CA MET A 1 37.58 -35.46 -22.79
C MET A 1 36.34 -36.26 -22.44
N GLU A 2 36.51 -37.40 -21.77
CA GLU A 2 35.39 -38.23 -21.32
C GLU A 2 34.86 -37.67 -19.99
N GLN A 3 33.63 -37.16 -19.99
CA GLN A 3 32.97 -36.74 -18.76
C GLN A 3 32.68 -37.97 -17.90
N LYS A 4 33.20 -37.99 -16.67
CA LYS A 4 32.86 -39.00 -15.67
C LYS A 4 31.35 -38.92 -15.38
N PRO A 5 30.59 -40.02 -15.51
CA PRO A 5 29.17 -40.03 -15.18
C PRO A 5 28.99 -39.73 -13.69
N ILE A 6 28.10 -38.78 -13.38
CA ILE A 6 27.75 -38.42 -12.01
C ILE A 6 26.75 -39.47 -11.50
N PRO A 7 27.02 -40.17 -10.39
CA PRO A 7 26.08 -41.13 -9.82
C PRO A 7 24.71 -40.48 -9.58
N GLY A 8 23.66 -41.04 -10.18
CA GLY A 8 22.29 -40.54 -10.06
C GLY A 8 21.80 -39.60 -11.18
N GLN A 9 22.55 -39.45 -12.29
CA GLN A 9 22.11 -38.72 -13.49
C GLN A 9 21.52 -39.63 -14.59
N ASP A 10 21.32 -40.91 -14.33
CA ASP A 10 20.58 -41.77 -15.26
C ASP A 10 19.14 -41.27 -15.39
N ALA A 11 18.59 -41.33 -16.61
CA ALA A 11 17.20 -40.98 -16.86
C ALA A 11 16.31 -41.81 -15.93
N LEU A 12 15.60 -41.13 -15.03
CA LEU A 12 14.68 -41.79 -14.10
C LEU A 12 13.70 -42.65 -14.91
N VAL A 13 13.62 -43.94 -14.54
CA VAL A 13 12.67 -44.87 -15.13
C VAL A 13 11.27 -44.24 -15.02
N PRO A 14 10.49 -44.17 -16.12
CA PRO A 14 9.14 -43.64 -16.06
C PRO A 14 8.35 -44.35 -14.97
N PRO A 15 7.72 -43.61 -14.05
CA PRO A 15 6.98 -44.21 -12.95
C PRO A 15 5.79 -45.01 -13.50
N ASP A 16 5.52 -46.18 -12.92
CA ASP A 16 4.28 -46.91 -13.18
C ASP A 16 3.06 -46.05 -12.83
N ALA A 17 1.92 -46.34 -13.46
CA ALA A 17 0.70 -45.51 -13.36
C ALA A 17 0.27 -45.25 -11.91
N ASP A 18 0.39 -46.25 -11.03
CA ASP A 18 0.06 -46.13 -9.61
C ASP A 18 1.04 -45.19 -8.87
N LEU A 19 2.33 -45.25 -9.20
CA LEU A 19 3.35 -44.38 -8.63
C LEU A 19 3.17 -42.93 -9.13
N ALA A 20 2.80 -42.76 -10.41
CA ALA A 20 2.46 -41.46 -10.98
C ALA A 20 1.24 -40.83 -10.29
N GLN A 21 0.19 -41.61 -10.01
CA GLN A 21 -0.96 -41.14 -9.24
C GLN A 21 -0.58 -40.73 -7.82
N GLN A 22 0.28 -41.50 -7.15
CA GLN A 22 0.79 -41.13 -5.82
C GLN A 22 1.61 -39.84 -5.86
N TYR A 23 2.43 -39.62 -6.89
CA TYR A 23 3.15 -38.36 -7.06
C TYR A 23 2.20 -37.18 -7.32
N LEU A 24 1.15 -37.35 -8.11
CA LEU A 24 0.14 -36.32 -8.35
C LEU A 24 -0.64 -36.00 -7.06
N ALA A 25 -1.09 -37.02 -6.33
CA ALA A 25 -1.77 -36.83 -5.05
C ALA A 25 -0.86 -36.16 -4.01
N ALA A 26 0.43 -36.49 -4.00
CA ALA A 26 1.42 -35.83 -3.15
C ALA A 26 1.66 -34.38 -3.60
N ALA A 27 1.71 -34.11 -4.90
CA ALA A 27 1.81 -32.77 -5.44
C ALA A 27 0.59 -31.92 -5.08
N ASP A 28 -0.62 -32.49 -5.15
CA ASP A 28 -1.87 -31.84 -4.73
C ASP A 28 -1.91 -31.62 -3.21
N ALA A 29 -1.42 -32.57 -2.41
CA ALA A 29 -1.29 -32.40 -0.96
C ALA A 29 -0.27 -31.31 -0.60
N VAL A 30 0.84 -31.20 -1.34
CA VAL A 30 1.83 -30.12 -1.19
C VAL A 30 1.26 -28.77 -1.64
N ALA A 31 0.52 -28.74 -2.76
CA ALA A 31 -0.19 -27.56 -3.23
C ALA A 31 -1.23 -27.11 -2.20
N GLY A 32 -2.02 -28.03 -1.65
CA GLY A 32 -2.99 -27.76 -0.60
C GLY A 32 -2.37 -27.26 0.70
N ARG A 33 -1.22 -27.82 1.14
CA ARG A 33 -0.46 -27.29 2.29
C ARG A 33 0.10 -25.90 2.03
N ARG A 34 0.54 -25.60 0.80
CA ARG A 34 1.04 -24.28 0.40
C ARG A 34 -0.07 -23.24 0.26
N ASP A 35 -1.22 -23.62 -0.29
CA ASP A 35 -2.38 -22.74 -0.38
C ASP A 35 -2.94 -22.39 1.00
N ARG A 36 -2.84 -23.31 1.97
CA ARG A 36 -3.09 -23.03 3.39
C ARG A 36 -2.11 -22.04 4.03
N ALA A 37 -1.02 -21.63 3.37
CA ALA A 37 -0.13 -20.57 3.84
C ALA A 37 -0.50 -19.18 3.31
N ILE A 38 -1.21 -19.08 2.17
CA ILE A 38 -1.62 -17.82 1.52
C ILE A 38 -3.04 -17.41 1.92
N ASP A 39 -3.23 -16.23 2.50
CA ASP A 39 -4.56 -15.73 2.86
C ASP A 39 -5.17 -14.98 1.66
N ARG A 40 -5.79 -15.73 0.74
CA ARG A 40 -6.37 -15.19 -0.50
C ARG A 40 -7.44 -14.14 -0.22
N ARG A 41 -8.24 -14.31 0.83
CA ARG A 41 -9.29 -13.38 1.21
C ARG A 41 -8.71 -12.07 1.75
N ALA A 42 -7.70 -12.14 2.61
CA ALA A 42 -7.02 -10.94 3.11
C ALA A 42 -6.30 -10.18 1.98
N LEU A 43 -5.71 -10.89 1.02
CA LEU A 43 -5.11 -10.28 -0.18
C LEU A 43 -6.15 -9.60 -1.08
N ALA A 44 -7.31 -10.23 -1.28
CA ALA A 44 -8.41 -9.63 -2.04
C ALA A 44 -8.93 -8.35 -1.37
N TRP A 45 -9.12 -8.35 -0.05
CA TRP A 45 -9.49 -7.15 0.71
C TRP A 45 -8.43 -6.04 0.61
N LEU A 46 -7.14 -6.40 0.72
CA LEU A 46 -6.06 -5.45 0.57
C LEU A 46 -6.01 -4.87 -0.84
N GLN A 47 -6.33 -5.66 -1.87
CA GLN A 47 -6.41 -5.18 -3.25
C GLN A 47 -7.58 -4.21 -3.46
N ILE A 48 -8.76 -4.50 -2.89
CA ILE A 48 -9.90 -3.56 -2.90
C ILE A 48 -9.51 -2.27 -2.18
N LEU A 49 -8.90 -2.37 -1.00
CA LEU A 49 -8.44 -1.21 -0.25
C LEU A 49 -7.43 -0.38 -1.04
N ASN A 50 -6.42 -1.01 -1.66
CA ASN A 50 -5.45 -0.31 -2.50
C ASN A 50 -6.10 0.38 -3.70
N ALA A 51 -7.13 -0.21 -4.31
CA ALA A 51 -7.87 0.42 -5.40
C ALA A 51 -8.62 1.67 -4.91
N VAL A 52 -9.30 1.58 -3.76
CA VAL A 52 -10.01 2.71 -3.14
C VAL A 52 -9.04 3.84 -2.78
N VAL A 53 -7.90 3.51 -2.16
CA VAL A 53 -6.88 4.50 -1.79
C VAL A 53 -6.26 5.15 -3.01
N THR A 54 -5.93 4.38 -4.04
CA THR A 54 -5.40 4.91 -5.30
C THR A 54 -6.42 5.82 -5.98
N ALA A 55 -7.69 5.43 -6.00
CA ALA A 55 -8.75 6.25 -6.58
C ALA A 55 -8.94 7.57 -5.82
N ALA A 56 -9.01 7.53 -4.49
CA ALA A 56 -9.11 8.72 -3.65
C ALA A 56 -7.87 9.63 -3.82
N TYR A 57 -6.68 9.03 -3.88
CA TYR A 57 -5.44 9.74 -4.17
C TYR A 57 -5.48 10.46 -5.51
N LEU A 58 -5.87 9.77 -6.59
CA LEU A 58 -5.94 10.38 -7.92
C LEU A 58 -6.89 11.58 -7.95
N VAL A 59 -8.03 11.48 -7.28
CA VAL A 59 -8.98 12.60 -7.17
C VAL A 59 -8.38 13.75 -6.39
N ALA A 60 -7.90 13.51 -5.16
CA ALA A 60 -7.35 14.55 -4.31
C ALA A 60 -6.14 15.24 -4.97
N PHE A 61 -5.23 14.45 -5.54
CA PHE A 61 -4.03 14.95 -6.20
C PHE A 61 -4.36 15.74 -7.47
N ALA A 62 -5.33 15.32 -8.29
CA ALA A 62 -5.78 16.11 -9.44
C ALA A 62 -6.42 17.44 -9.04
N LEU A 63 -7.25 17.45 -7.98
CA LEU A 63 -7.89 18.67 -7.50
C LEU A 63 -6.86 19.69 -6.99
N VAL A 64 -5.89 19.22 -6.19
CA VAL A 64 -4.83 20.09 -5.67
C VAL A 64 -3.90 20.56 -6.78
N LEU A 65 -3.58 19.69 -7.75
CA LEU A 65 -2.73 20.07 -8.89
C LEU A 65 -3.39 21.14 -9.76
N ARG A 66 -4.71 21.11 -9.94
CA ARG A 66 -5.47 22.15 -10.66
C ARG A 66 -5.52 23.50 -9.93
N ASN A 67 -5.20 23.54 -8.64
CA ASN A 67 -5.09 24.77 -7.85
C ASN A 67 -3.65 25.30 -7.80
N ASP A 68 -2.72 24.72 -8.57
CA ASP A 68 -1.30 25.08 -8.62
C ASP A 68 -0.55 25.01 -7.27
N ASP A 69 -1.10 24.32 -6.26
CA ASP A 69 -0.40 24.07 -5.00
C ASP A 69 0.53 22.86 -5.14
N VAL A 70 1.75 23.15 -5.59
CA VAL A 70 2.84 22.17 -5.77
C VAL A 70 3.19 21.48 -4.44
N ILE A 71 3.14 22.21 -3.32
CA ILE A 71 3.59 21.68 -2.03
C ILE A 71 2.54 20.73 -1.46
N ALA A 72 1.27 21.09 -1.49
CA ALA A 72 0.19 20.19 -1.10
C ALA A 72 0.14 18.95 -2.01
N SER A 73 0.41 19.11 -3.31
CA SER A 73 0.54 17.99 -4.25
C SER A 73 1.66 17.03 -3.81
N GLN A 74 2.84 17.54 -3.47
CA GLN A 74 3.94 16.72 -2.96
C GLN A 74 3.56 15.97 -1.68
N MET A 75 2.91 16.63 -0.71
CA MET A 75 2.44 16.01 0.54
C MET A 75 1.48 14.84 0.29
N ILE A 76 0.56 14.98 -0.66
CA ILE A 76 -0.38 13.93 -1.04
C ILE A 76 0.37 12.76 -1.68
N LEU A 77 1.30 13.03 -2.60
CA LEU A 77 2.17 12.00 -3.20
C LEU A 77 2.96 11.24 -2.14
N PHE A 78 3.54 11.94 -1.15
CA PHE A 78 4.28 11.32 -0.06
C PHE A 78 3.43 10.39 0.79
N THR A 79 2.26 10.86 1.18
CA THR A 79 1.32 10.07 1.98
C THR A 79 0.95 8.79 1.23
N PHE A 80 0.76 8.88 -0.09
CA PHE A 80 0.50 7.72 -0.94
C PHE A 80 1.69 6.76 -1.04
N LEU A 81 2.92 7.26 -1.16
CA LEU A 81 4.13 6.43 -1.17
C LEU A 81 4.31 5.68 0.16
N VAL A 82 4.09 6.36 1.29
CA VAL A 82 4.13 5.74 2.63
C VAL A 82 3.08 4.63 2.72
N TRP A 83 1.86 4.88 2.26
CA TRP A 83 0.82 3.85 2.16
C TRP A 83 1.27 2.66 1.32
N GLY A 84 1.85 2.90 0.14
CA GLY A 84 2.34 1.84 -0.75
C GLY A 84 3.34 0.92 -0.06
N GLN A 85 4.26 1.48 0.73
CA GLN A 85 5.24 0.70 1.50
C GLN A 85 4.58 -0.12 2.63
N LEU A 86 3.67 0.49 3.39
CA LEU A 86 2.91 -0.19 4.45
C LEU A 86 2.04 -1.33 3.88
N ALA A 87 1.36 -1.06 2.76
CA ALA A 87 0.54 -2.01 2.04
C ALA A 87 1.36 -3.18 1.48
N SER A 88 2.59 -2.93 1.02
CA SER A 88 3.49 -3.99 0.58
C SER A 88 3.81 -4.96 1.72
N GLY A 89 4.08 -4.45 2.93
CA GLY A 89 4.27 -5.23 4.14
C GLY A 89 3.06 -6.06 4.54
N MET A 90 1.86 -5.46 4.48
CA MET A 90 0.60 -6.17 4.69
C MET A 90 0.42 -7.32 3.68
N ALA A 91 0.78 -7.10 2.42
CA ALA A 91 0.66 -8.11 1.37
C ALA A 91 1.65 -9.26 1.56
N GLN A 92 2.92 -8.96 1.87
CA GLN A 92 3.96 -9.95 2.15
C GLN A 92 3.53 -10.87 3.29
N ARG A 93 3.01 -10.30 4.39
CA ARG A 93 2.50 -11.07 5.54
C ARG A 93 1.36 -12.03 5.18
N ASN A 94 0.48 -11.62 4.28
CA ASN A 94 -0.64 -12.44 3.83
C ASN A 94 -0.22 -13.51 2.80
N GLY A 95 1.10 -13.64 2.55
CA GLY A 95 1.67 -14.65 1.69
C GLY A 95 1.66 -14.28 0.22
N MET A 96 1.65 -12.98 -0.12
CA MET A 96 1.75 -12.56 -1.52
C MET A 96 3.08 -13.02 -2.11
N GLN A 97 3.03 -14.04 -2.96
CA GLN A 97 4.17 -14.50 -3.75
C GLN A 97 3.99 -14.02 -5.19
N TRP A 98 4.97 -13.28 -5.70
CA TRP A 98 5.07 -12.97 -7.12
C TRP A 98 5.39 -14.26 -7.89
N ARG A 99 4.34 -14.96 -8.33
CA ARG A 99 4.46 -16.13 -9.22
C ARG A 99 4.03 -15.74 -10.61
N MET A 100 5.00 -15.66 -11.50
CA MET A 100 4.78 -15.41 -12.92
C MET A 100 4.35 -16.72 -13.58
N THR A 101 3.04 -17.00 -13.60
CA THR A 101 2.50 -18.11 -14.40
C THR A 101 2.05 -17.60 -15.76
N ARG A 102 2.25 -18.39 -16.82
CA ARG A 102 1.88 -18.00 -18.19
C ARG A 102 0.40 -17.64 -18.33
N SER A 103 -0.47 -18.20 -17.49
CA SER A 103 -1.91 -17.89 -17.41
C SER A 103 -2.23 -16.51 -16.80
N ARG A 104 -1.30 -15.89 -16.06
CA ARG A 104 -1.51 -14.56 -15.43
C ARG A 104 -1.07 -13.41 -16.33
N TRP A 105 -0.38 -13.68 -17.44
CA TRP A 105 0.10 -12.67 -18.37
C TRP A 105 -1.02 -11.75 -18.91
N PRO A 106 -2.18 -12.27 -19.36
CA PRO A 106 -3.26 -11.41 -19.83
C PRO A 106 -3.79 -10.47 -18.75
N VAL A 107 -3.84 -10.92 -17.50
CA VAL A 107 -4.28 -10.10 -16.35
C VAL A 107 -3.25 -9.01 -16.05
N ILE A 108 -1.95 -9.34 -16.09
CA ILE A 108 -0.87 -8.38 -15.86
C ILE A 108 -0.83 -7.34 -16.99
N LEU A 109 -0.92 -7.79 -18.25
CA LEU A 109 -0.93 -6.92 -19.42
C LEU A 109 -2.17 -6.01 -19.41
N GLY A 110 -3.36 -6.58 -19.21
CA GLY A 110 -4.61 -5.82 -19.13
C GLY A 110 -4.60 -4.82 -17.98
N GLY A 111 -4.11 -5.23 -16.80
CA GLY A 111 -3.93 -4.32 -15.66
C GLY A 111 -2.91 -3.21 -15.93
N GLY A 112 -1.80 -3.52 -16.60
CA GLY A 112 -0.78 -2.56 -17.00
C GLY A 112 -1.29 -1.54 -18.03
N VAL A 113 -2.02 -2.00 -19.05
CA VAL A 113 -2.66 -1.15 -20.05
C VAL A 113 -3.69 -0.23 -19.40
N LEU A 114 -4.52 -0.78 -18.52
CA LEU A 114 -5.51 0.01 -17.78
C LEU A 114 -4.83 1.08 -16.91
N LEU A 115 -3.76 0.72 -16.18
CA LEU A 115 -3.02 1.66 -15.35
C LEU A 115 -2.39 2.76 -16.21
N ALA A 116 -1.78 2.40 -17.34
CA ALA A 116 -1.22 3.37 -18.28
C ALA A 116 -2.29 4.31 -18.81
N ALA A 117 -3.45 3.79 -19.22
CA ALA A 117 -4.58 4.60 -19.68
C ALA A 117 -5.12 5.52 -18.56
N ALA A 118 -5.21 5.03 -17.32
CA ALA A 118 -5.62 5.84 -16.18
C ALA A 118 -4.61 6.97 -15.90
N VAL A 119 -3.29 6.71 -16.00
CA VAL A 119 -2.25 7.73 -15.83
C VAL A 119 -2.30 8.78 -16.94
N VAL A 120 -2.50 8.36 -18.19
CA VAL A 120 -2.64 9.29 -19.33
C VAL A 120 -3.88 10.18 -19.14
N MET A 121 -5.03 9.57 -18.81
CA MET A 121 -6.26 10.30 -18.52
C MET A 121 -6.11 11.24 -17.32
N PHE A 122 -5.41 10.80 -16.28
CA PHE A 122 -5.09 11.62 -15.12
C PHE A 122 -4.28 12.84 -15.52
N GLY A 123 -3.23 12.68 -16.32
CA GLY A 123 -2.41 13.80 -16.80
C GLY A 123 -3.23 14.80 -17.61
N PHE A 124 -4.08 14.32 -18.52
CA PHE A 124 -4.95 15.19 -19.33
C PHE A 124 -5.93 16.00 -18.47
N VAL A 125 -6.64 15.33 -17.56
CA VAL A 125 -7.68 15.96 -16.73
C VAL A 125 -7.12 16.85 -15.63
N SER A 126 -5.91 16.58 -15.15
CA SER A 126 -5.27 17.38 -14.11
C SER A 126 -4.56 18.62 -14.65
N LEU A 127 -4.04 18.57 -15.88
CA LEU A 127 -3.32 19.70 -16.50
C LEU A 127 -4.25 20.62 -17.31
N ASP A 128 -5.35 20.11 -17.85
CA ASP A 128 -6.33 20.94 -18.57
C ASP A 128 -7.42 21.46 -17.64
N THR A 129 -7.24 22.70 -17.16
CA THR A 129 -8.19 23.37 -16.25
C THR A 129 -9.49 23.79 -16.94
N THR A 130 -9.57 23.72 -18.28
CA THR A 130 -10.81 24.05 -19.02
C THR A 130 -11.86 22.96 -18.91
N LEU A 131 -11.46 21.72 -18.57
CA LEU A 131 -12.36 20.59 -18.42
C LEU A 131 -13.20 20.70 -17.14
N PRO A 132 -14.48 20.28 -17.17
CA PRO A 132 -15.31 20.27 -15.96
C PRO A 132 -14.67 19.42 -14.85
N VAL A 133 -14.75 19.89 -13.60
CA VAL A 133 -14.13 19.23 -12.43
C VAL A 133 -14.55 17.77 -12.28
N GLY A 134 -15.79 17.42 -12.66
CA GLY A 134 -16.28 16.04 -12.62
C GLY A 134 -15.47 15.03 -13.44
N TRP A 135 -14.70 15.48 -14.44
CA TRP A 135 -13.84 14.60 -15.24
C TRP A 135 -12.70 14.00 -14.42
N VAL A 136 -12.32 14.63 -13.29
CA VAL A 136 -11.31 14.13 -12.35
C VAL A 136 -11.68 12.74 -11.80
N LEU A 137 -12.96 12.38 -11.84
CA LEU A 137 -13.46 11.07 -11.41
C LEU A 137 -13.16 9.94 -12.42
N LEU A 138 -12.83 10.25 -13.68
CA LEU A 138 -12.62 9.22 -14.70
C LEU A 138 -11.43 8.30 -14.40
N PRO A 139 -10.20 8.80 -14.13
CA PRO A 139 -9.06 7.95 -13.77
C PRO A 139 -9.34 7.12 -12.51
N ALA A 140 -10.00 7.72 -11.52
CA ALA A 140 -10.39 7.04 -10.29
C ALA A 140 -11.39 5.90 -10.56
N GLY A 141 -12.41 6.15 -11.39
CA GLY A 141 -13.36 5.14 -11.83
C GLY A 141 -12.70 3.98 -12.58
N MET A 142 -11.73 4.27 -13.46
CA MET A 142 -10.97 3.23 -14.16
C MET A 142 -10.22 2.32 -13.18
N VAL A 143 -9.53 2.90 -12.19
CA VAL A 143 -8.81 2.14 -11.16
C VAL A 143 -9.76 1.30 -10.30
N LEU A 144 -10.89 1.87 -9.89
CA LEU A 144 -11.90 1.15 -9.11
C LEU A 144 -12.50 -0.02 -9.89
N LEU A 145 -12.89 0.19 -11.14
CA LEU A 145 -13.49 -0.86 -11.97
C LEU A 145 -12.49 -1.97 -12.30
N GLY A 146 -11.25 -1.62 -12.65
CA GLY A 146 -10.25 -2.62 -12.99
C GLY A 146 -9.62 -3.29 -11.79
N ILE A 147 -8.87 -2.54 -10.98
CA ILE A 147 -8.12 -3.09 -9.84
C ILE A 147 -9.09 -3.49 -8.73
N GLY A 148 -10.05 -2.62 -8.41
CA GLY A 148 -11.06 -2.90 -7.38
C GLY A 148 -12.02 -4.02 -7.79
N GLY A 149 -12.55 -3.98 -9.02
CA GLY A 149 -13.41 -5.04 -9.56
C GLY A 149 -12.71 -6.38 -9.64
N TYR A 150 -11.43 -6.41 -10.03
CA TYR A 150 -10.61 -7.62 -9.98
C TYR A 150 -10.39 -8.13 -8.54
N GLY A 151 -10.21 -7.23 -7.58
CA GLY A 151 -10.17 -7.57 -6.15
C GLY A 151 -11.48 -8.18 -5.64
N VAL A 152 -12.63 -7.63 -6.04
CA VAL A 152 -13.96 -8.19 -5.73
C VAL A 152 -14.15 -9.56 -6.37
N ALA A 153 -13.75 -9.75 -7.64
CA ALA A 153 -13.82 -11.05 -8.29
C ALA A 153 -12.96 -12.09 -7.58
N GLN A 154 -11.76 -11.72 -7.10
CA GLN A 154 -10.93 -12.59 -6.27
C GLN A 154 -11.59 -12.89 -4.92
N LEU A 155 -12.23 -11.91 -4.29
CA LEU A 155 -12.93 -12.10 -3.01
C LEU A 155 -14.10 -13.09 -3.16
N ILE A 156 -14.86 -12.99 -4.25
CA ILE A 156 -15.95 -13.92 -4.57
C ILE A 156 -15.39 -15.33 -4.78
N ARG A 157 -14.30 -15.47 -5.54
CA ARG A 157 -13.65 -16.77 -5.77
C ARG A 157 -13.07 -17.38 -4.49
N ALA A 158 -12.58 -16.56 -3.57
CA ALA A 158 -12.02 -16.98 -2.29
C ALA A 158 -13.08 -17.16 -1.17
N SER A 159 -14.37 -16.95 -1.46
CA SER A 159 -15.44 -17.03 -0.45
C SER A 159 -15.66 -18.45 0.09
N GLY A 160 -15.33 -19.48 -0.70
CA GLY A 160 -15.38 -20.88 -0.31
C GLY A 160 -14.16 -21.37 0.49
N ASP A 161 -13.12 -20.54 0.65
CA ASP A 161 -11.92 -20.94 1.37
C ASP A 161 -12.20 -21.02 2.90
N PRO A 162 -11.66 -22.02 3.62
CA PRO A 162 -11.81 -22.12 5.07
C PRO A 162 -11.32 -20.86 5.77
N HIS A 163 -12.10 -20.35 6.73
CA HIS A 163 -11.72 -19.18 7.51
C HIS A 163 -10.48 -19.50 8.35
N ARG A 164 -9.43 -18.68 8.23
CA ARG A 164 -8.28 -18.80 9.12
C ARG A 164 -8.61 -18.31 10.54
N PRO A 165 -8.01 -18.92 11.57
CA PRO A 165 -8.05 -18.38 12.91
C PRO A 165 -7.56 -16.93 12.92
N ARG A 166 -8.27 -16.07 13.66
CA ARG A 166 -7.87 -14.66 13.81
C ARG A 166 -6.50 -14.62 14.52
N PRO A 167 -5.52 -13.86 14.00
CA PRO A 167 -4.22 -13.75 14.65
C PRO A 167 -4.36 -13.10 16.02
N ALA A 168 -3.58 -13.60 16.98
CA ALA A 168 -3.55 -13.10 18.36
C ALA A 168 -3.18 -11.61 18.40
N TRP A 169 -3.67 -10.93 19.43
CA TRP A 169 -3.34 -9.55 19.71
C TRP A 169 -2.07 -9.54 20.55
N THR A 170 -1.00 -9.01 20.00
CA THR A 170 0.29 -8.92 20.70
C THR A 170 0.73 -7.46 20.79
N PRO A 171 1.35 -7.05 21.91
CA PRO A 171 1.96 -5.72 21.97
C PRO A 171 2.95 -5.57 20.83
N LEU A 172 3.00 -4.37 20.24
CA LEU A 172 3.92 -4.08 19.15
C LEU A 172 5.37 -4.16 19.65
N PRO A 173 6.29 -4.81 18.90
CA PRO A 173 7.71 -4.76 19.19
C PRO A 173 8.20 -3.31 19.26
N VAL A 174 9.18 -3.02 20.13
CA VAL A 174 9.68 -1.66 20.37
C VAL A 174 10.09 -0.96 19.08
N ALA A 175 10.78 -1.66 18.17
CA ALA A 175 11.15 -1.12 16.86
C ALA A 175 9.93 -0.69 16.04
N VAL A 176 8.89 -1.53 15.95
CA VAL A 176 7.66 -1.22 15.20
C VAL A 176 6.86 -0.08 15.84
N ARG A 177 6.89 0.03 17.17
CA ARG A 177 6.28 1.17 17.89
C ARG A 177 6.95 2.48 17.48
N TRP A 178 8.28 2.53 17.53
CA TRP A 178 9.02 3.70 17.07
C TRP A 178 8.81 3.96 15.58
N GLY A 179 8.78 2.93 14.73
CA GLY A 179 8.44 3.09 13.32
C GLY A 179 7.05 3.70 13.11
N THR A 180 6.05 3.28 13.90
CA THR A 180 4.69 3.85 13.85
C THR A 180 4.69 5.31 14.31
N VAL A 181 5.40 5.65 15.38
CA VAL A 181 5.55 7.03 15.85
C VAL A 181 6.25 7.90 14.80
N LEU A 182 7.30 7.39 14.16
CA LEU A 182 8.02 8.09 13.10
C LEU A 182 7.11 8.36 11.89
N VAL A 183 6.15 7.47 11.57
CA VAL A 183 5.20 7.70 10.48
C VAL A 183 4.31 8.88 10.83
N GLY A 184 3.82 8.92 12.07
CA GLY A 184 3.06 10.05 12.60
C GLY A 184 3.86 11.34 12.63
N ALA A 185 5.13 11.30 13.03
CA ALA A 185 6.01 12.46 13.01
C ALA A 185 6.20 12.99 11.59
N ALA A 186 6.46 12.12 10.61
CA ALA A 186 6.62 12.51 9.23
C ALA A 186 5.34 13.14 8.65
N LEU A 187 4.19 12.47 8.80
CA LEU A 187 2.90 12.99 8.33
C LEU A 187 2.47 14.26 9.07
N GLY A 188 2.75 14.34 10.37
CA GLY A 188 2.46 15.50 11.21
C GLY A 188 3.27 16.71 10.77
N VAL A 189 4.59 16.56 10.59
CA VAL A 189 5.47 17.62 10.06
C VAL A 189 5.00 18.07 8.68
N LEU A 190 4.68 17.14 7.77
CA LEU A 190 4.10 17.50 6.45
C LEU A 190 2.81 18.32 6.60
N THR A 191 1.94 17.94 7.54
CA THR A 191 0.69 18.67 7.80
C THR A 191 0.95 20.07 8.36
N MET A 192 1.92 20.23 9.26
CA MET A 192 2.30 21.55 9.78
C MET A 192 2.82 22.46 8.67
N LEU A 193 3.64 21.91 7.77
CA LEU A 193 4.17 22.64 6.62
C LEU A 193 3.09 23.06 5.64
N ALA A 194 1.95 22.38 5.59
CA ALA A 194 0.83 22.78 4.72
C ALA A 194 0.26 24.16 5.13
N GLY A 195 0.37 24.54 6.41
CA GLY A 195 -0.11 25.82 6.92
C GLY A 195 0.94 26.94 7.04
N ALA A 196 2.23 26.65 6.83
CA ALA A 196 3.29 27.60 7.11
C ALA A 196 3.34 28.77 6.08
N PRO A 197 3.51 30.03 6.53
CA PRO A 197 3.49 31.22 5.65
C PRO A 197 4.80 31.48 4.88
N ASP A 198 5.92 30.87 5.25
CA ASP A 198 7.25 31.13 4.66
C ASP A 198 7.65 30.11 3.57
N ASP A 199 7.70 30.53 2.31
CA ASP A 199 7.98 29.66 1.15
C ASP A 199 9.36 28.98 1.18
N VAL A 200 10.39 29.67 1.68
CA VAL A 200 11.76 29.14 1.74
C VAL A 200 11.89 28.06 2.81
N LEU A 201 11.39 28.33 4.01
CA LEU A 201 11.42 27.36 5.11
C LEU A 201 10.55 26.14 4.78
N ARG A 202 9.38 26.36 4.17
CA ARG A 202 8.49 25.29 3.68
C ARG A 202 9.20 24.41 2.66
N SER A 203 9.93 24.98 1.72
CA SER A 203 10.71 24.24 0.71
C SER A 203 11.86 23.43 1.32
N VAL A 204 12.64 24.02 2.23
CA VAL A 204 13.78 23.34 2.89
C VAL A 204 13.29 22.17 3.74
N ILE A 205 12.25 22.36 4.55
CA ILE A 205 11.74 21.28 5.41
C ILE A 205 11.09 20.19 4.54
N THR A 206 10.37 20.56 3.48
CA THR A 206 9.82 19.57 2.54
C THR A 206 10.92 18.72 1.90
N LEU A 207 12.04 19.34 1.50
CA LEU A 207 13.21 18.63 1.00
C LEU A 207 13.83 17.69 2.05
N LEU A 208 13.94 18.13 3.31
CA LEU A 208 14.44 17.29 4.39
C LEU A 208 13.51 16.09 4.66
N VAL A 209 12.20 16.31 4.62
CA VAL A 209 11.21 15.22 4.75
C VAL A 209 11.30 14.26 3.55
N MET A 210 11.47 14.78 2.33
CA MET A 210 11.71 13.97 1.13
C MET A 210 12.95 13.09 1.29
N MET A 211 14.06 13.66 1.75
CA MET A 211 15.30 12.92 2.01
C MET A 211 15.13 11.87 3.11
N MET A 212 14.43 12.20 4.19
CA MET A 212 14.12 11.25 5.26
C MET A 212 13.28 10.08 4.74
N LEU A 213 12.26 10.35 3.92
CA LEU A 213 11.43 9.32 3.31
C LEU A 213 12.22 8.47 2.31
N LEU A 214 13.10 9.06 1.51
CA LEU A 214 14.00 8.32 0.64
C LEU A 214 14.92 7.38 1.45
N ALA A 215 15.53 7.89 2.52
CA ALA A 215 16.34 7.08 3.43
C ALA A 215 15.51 5.94 4.05
N TRP A 216 14.23 6.20 4.37
CA TRP A 216 13.33 5.19 4.91
C TRP A 216 12.93 4.12 3.88
N ILE A 217 12.77 4.50 2.60
CA ILE A 217 12.58 3.57 1.49
C ILE A 217 13.83 2.72 1.29
N VAL A 218 15.03 3.28 1.42
CA VAL A 218 16.28 2.50 1.36
C VAL A 218 16.36 1.52 2.54
N ALA A 219 15.86 1.92 3.71
CA ALA A 219 15.79 1.08 4.90
C ALA A 219 14.66 0.01 4.87
N PHE A 220 14.06 -0.30 3.70
CA PHE A 220 12.88 -1.17 3.61
C PHE A 220 13.06 -2.59 4.19
N ASN A 221 14.28 -3.12 4.18
CA ASN A 221 14.62 -4.44 4.72
C ASN A 221 14.97 -4.43 6.21
N THR A 222 14.88 -3.28 6.88
CA THR A 222 15.22 -3.18 8.31
C THR A 222 13.99 -3.42 9.20
N PRO A 223 14.18 -3.75 10.50
CA PRO A 223 13.09 -3.86 11.47
C PRO A 223 12.31 -2.55 11.72
N LEU A 224 12.84 -1.42 11.25
CA LEU A 224 12.21 -0.10 11.27
C LEU A 224 11.60 0.27 9.91
N GLY A 225 11.78 -0.56 8.89
CA GLY A 225 11.29 -0.32 7.54
C GLY A 225 9.77 -0.28 7.50
N LEU A 226 9.20 0.60 6.68
CA LEU A 226 7.75 0.74 6.49
C LEU A 226 7.02 -0.59 6.19
N PRO A 227 7.59 -1.54 5.40
CA PRO A 227 6.95 -2.84 5.22
C PRO A 227 6.82 -3.64 6.52
N SER A 228 7.83 -3.64 7.38
CA SER A 228 7.77 -4.33 8.68
C SER A 228 6.69 -3.74 9.59
N VAL A 229 6.56 -2.40 9.58
CA VAL A 229 5.53 -1.66 10.31
C VAL A 229 4.14 -2.02 9.79
N GLY A 230 3.95 -1.98 8.47
CA GLY A 230 2.69 -2.34 7.82
C GLY A 230 2.27 -3.79 8.06
N ALA A 231 3.22 -4.73 8.09
CA ALA A 231 2.94 -6.13 8.42
C ALA A 231 2.40 -6.31 9.85
N ALA A 232 2.80 -5.48 10.80
CA ALA A 232 2.36 -5.55 12.19
C ALA A 232 1.05 -4.80 12.45
N TRP A 233 0.71 -3.81 11.62
CA TRP A 233 -0.49 -2.98 11.79
C TRP A 233 -1.79 -3.78 11.73
N ARG A 234 -2.81 -3.29 12.42
CA ARG A 234 -4.21 -3.78 12.37
C ARG A 234 -5.13 -2.67 11.90
N TRP A 235 -6.44 -2.96 11.88
CA TRP A 235 -7.45 -1.98 11.46
C TRP A 235 -7.38 -0.64 12.23
N PRO A 236 -7.04 -0.56 13.55
CA PRO A 236 -6.95 0.73 14.23
C PRO A 236 -5.81 1.60 13.69
N HIS A 237 -4.64 0.98 13.42
CA HIS A 237 -3.49 1.66 12.83
C HIS A 237 -3.80 2.15 11.42
N VAL A 238 -4.44 1.31 10.61
CA VAL A 238 -4.85 1.65 9.25
C VAL A 238 -5.90 2.77 9.24
N ALA A 239 -6.89 2.71 10.13
CA ALA A 239 -7.89 3.76 10.28
C ALA A 239 -7.24 5.09 10.71
N THR A 240 -6.33 5.04 11.68
CA THR A 240 -5.58 6.23 12.14
C THR A 240 -4.76 6.84 11.01
N PHE A 241 -4.11 6.02 10.19
CA PHE A 241 -3.38 6.48 9.02
C PHE A 241 -4.28 7.22 8.03
N PHE A 242 -5.47 6.68 7.71
CA PHE A 242 -6.38 7.35 6.79
C PHE A 242 -6.99 8.63 7.37
N VAL A 243 -7.32 8.65 8.66
CA VAL A 243 -7.74 9.87 9.35
C VAL A 243 -6.64 10.94 9.25
N ALA A 244 -5.39 10.57 9.51
CA ALA A 244 -4.26 11.48 9.38
C ALA A 244 -4.03 11.95 7.94
N ALA A 245 -4.20 11.08 6.95
CA ALA A 245 -4.06 11.41 5.53
C ALA A 245 -5.16 12.38 5.03
N CYS A 246 -6.35 12.36 5.63
CA CYS A 246 -7.43 13.28 5.29
C CYS A 246 -7.17 14.72 5.77
N ILE A 247 -6.40 14.92 6.84
CA ILE A 247 -6.14 16.25 7.41
C ILE A 247 -5.45 17.19 6.40
N PRO A 248 -4.28 16.85 5.81
CA PRO A 248 -3.63 17.75 4.85
C PRO A 248 -4.47 17.97 3.58
N VAL A 249 -5.22 16.97 3.13
CA VAL A 249 -6.15 17.12 1.99
C VAL A 249 -7.27 18.10 2.33
N GLY A 250 -7.85 18.00 3.52
CA GLY A 250 -8.88 18.92 3.99
C GLY A 250 -8.37 20.35 4.16
N LEU A 251 -7.13 20.52 4.64
CA LEU A 251 -6.48 21.83 4.73
C LEU A 251 -6.24 22.45 3.33
N ALA A 252 -5.77 21.64 2.37
CA ALA A 252 -5.47 22.09 1.01
C ALA A 252 -6.72 22.42 0.18
N LEU A 253 -7.85 21.76 0.45
CA LEU A 253 -9.11 21.98 -0.28
C LEU A 253 -10.08 22.93 0.45
N GLY A 254 -9.93 23.11 1.77
CA GLY A 254 -10.83 23.88 2.63
C GLY A 254 -10.48 25.37 2.77
N GLU A 255 -9.68 25.88 1.84
CA GLU A 255 -8.97 27.17 1.84
C GLU A 255 -9.80 28.41 2.26
N GLU A 256 -11.10 28.44 2.00
CA GLU A 256 -11.99 29.57 2.31
C GLU A 256 -12.68 29.48 3.68
N SER A 257 -12.70 28.28 4.29
CA SER A 257 -13.50 28.01 5.51
C SER A 257 -12.68 27.97 6.80
N LEU A 258 -11.36 27.77 6.69
CA LEU A 258 -10.47 27.49 7.82
C LEU A 258 -9.55 28.69 8.10
N GLY A 259 -10.10 29.73 8.74
CA GLY A 259 -9.43 30.95 9.25
C GLY A 259 -7.91 31.09 9.05
N ASP A 260 -7.15 31.14 10.15
CA ASP A 260 -5.68 31.23 10.11
C ASP A 260 -5.06 29.86 9.75
N ARG A 261 -4.62 29.74 8.48
CA ARG A 261 -4.01 28.52 7.93
C ARG A 261 -2.79 28.04 8.72
N GLY A 262 -2.02 28.96 9.30
CA GLY A 262 -0.84 28.63 10.10
C GLY A 262 -1.22 27.86 11.35
N VAL A 263 -2.23 28.34 12.07
CA VAL A 263 -2.73 27.68 13.28
C VAL A 263 -3.41 26.36 12.93
N ALA A 264 -4.20 26.32 11.85
CA ALA A 264 -4.87 25.09 11.41
C ALA A 264 -3.88 23.98 11.01
N GLY A 265 -2.82 24.32 10.27
CA GLY A 265 -1.74 23.39 9.92
C GLY A 265 -0.97 22.88 11.15
N LEU A 266 -0.61 23.79 12.06
CA LEU A 266 0.08 23.44 13.31
C LEU A 266 -0.75 22.46 14.15
N LEU A 267 -2.01 22.80 14.43
CA LEU A 267 -2.93 21.97 15.21
C LEU A 267 -3.16 20.62 14.52
N GLY A 268 -3.39 20.62 13.20
CA GLY A 268 -3.55 19.40 12.41
C GLY A 268 -2.34 18.48 12.54
N GLY A 269 -1.12 19.02 12.43
CA GLY A 269 0.10 18.25 12.61
C GLY A 269 0.29 17.70 14.01
N VAL A 270 0.02 18.48 15.05
CA VAL A 270 0.08 18.01 16.46
C VAL A 270 -0.90 16.85 16.67
N VAL A 271 -2.14 16.98 16.16
CA VAL A 271 -3.15 15.92 16.24
C VAL A 271 -2.66 14.64 15.56
N VAL A 272 -2.08 14.73 14.36
CA VAL A 272 -1.51 13.56 13.67
C VAL A 272 -0.43 12.87 14.52
N ILE A 273 0.51 13.62 15.08
CA ILE A 273 1.58 13.08 15.91
C ILE A 273 1.01 12.37 17.15
N LEU A 274 0.07 13.01 17.84
CA LEU A 274 -0.58 12.44 19.03
C LEU A 274 -1.36 11.17 18.70
N LEU A 275 -2.11 11.15 17.60
CA LEU A 275 -2.85 9.98 17.15
C LEU A 275 -1.93 8.78 16.92
N PHE A 276 -0.78 8.99 16.28
CA PHE A 276 0.20 7.93 16.05
C PHE A 276 0.96 7.52 17.31
N ALA A 277 1.25 8.47 18.21
CA ALA A 277 1.80 8.16 19.53
C ALA A 277 0.85 7.26 20.31
N LEU A 278 -0.44 7.58 20.35
CA LEU A 278 -1.47 6.80 21.04
C LEU A 278 -1.69 5.43 20.38
N VAL A 279 -1.82 5.37 19.05
CA VAL A 279 -2.07 4.11 18.35
C VAL A 279 -0.87 3.15 18.42
N SER A 280 0.34 3.66 18.70
CA SER A 280 1.53 2.83 18.93
C SER A 280 1.43 1.94 20.18
N PHE A 281 0.50 2.24 21.11
CA PHE A 281 0.21 1.39 22.27
C PHE A 281 -0.91 0.37 22.00
N VAL A 282 -1.65 0.52 20.89
CA VAL A 282 -2.70 -0.44 20.51
C VAL A 282 -2.04 -1.74 20.03
N PRO A 283 -2.47 -2.91 20.52
CA PRO A 283 -1.86 -4.18 20.12
C PRO A 283 -1.91 -4.40 18.60
N GLY A 284 -0.78 -4.83 18.07
CA GLY A 284 -0.62 -5.19 16.67
C GLY A 284 -0.88 -6.67 16.42
N ARG A 285 -0.46 -7.11 15.25
CA ARG A 285 -0.44 -8.52 14.88
C ARG A 285 0.91 -9.13 15.26
N GLU A 286 0.90 -10.36 15.72
CA GLU A 286 2.09 -11.15 16.02
C GLU A 286 3.01 -11.27 14.79
N SER A 287 4.33 -11.26 14.98
CA SER A 287 5.29 -11.53 13.90
C SER A 287 5.10 -12.96 13.39
N ARG A 288 4.98 -13.15 12.07
CA ARG A 288 5.16 -14.48 11.47
C ARG A 288 6.64 -14.58 11.13
N GLY A 289 7.37 -15.40 11.88
CA GLY A 289 8.77 -15.73 11.60
C GLY A 289 8.95 -16.34 10.23
#